data_AF-A0A855KHZ0-F1
#
_entry.id   AF-A0A855KHZ0-F1
#
_cell.length_a   1.000
_cell.length_b   1.000
_cell.length_c   1.000
_cell.angle_alpha   90.00
_cell.angle_beta   90.00
_cell.angle_gamma   90.00
#
_symmetry.space_group_name_H-M   'P 1'
#
loop_
_entity.id
_entity.type
_entity.pdbx_description
1 polymer ?
#
loop_
_entity_poly.entity_id
_entity_poly.type
_entity_poly.pdbx_seq_one_letter_code
_entity_poly.pdbx_strand_id
1 'polypeptide(L)'
;MDPLEIEDTSDWLGCPTELETCRYFLRITENEVQELTLQLRKAREDIFGLVQMHAGVTKECGGLRAELMQAKADLADSNRRATEIETRSNWELMAKGRHISELTLKIRELSGEKPFESPFPIQRDTSGN
;
A
#
# COMPACT_ATOMS: atom_id res chain seq x y z
N MET A 1 -80.21 36.66 35.52
CA MET A 1 -79.00 35.87 35.32
C MET A 1 -78.32 35.73 36.66
N ASP A 2 -77.96 34.52 37.04
CA ASP A 2 -77.24 34.24 38.29
C ASP A 2 -75.84 34.87 38.19
N PRO A 3 -75.40 35.75 39.12
CA PRO A 3 -74.09 36.41 39.06
C PRO A 3 -72.87 35.46 39.09
N LEU A 4 -73.09 34.16 39.25
CA LEU A 4 -72.08 33.10 39.35
C LEU A 4 -72.02 32.18 38.11
N GLU A 5 -72.91 32.33 37.12
CA GLU A 5 -72.76 31.62 35.84
C GLU A 5 -71.62 32.25 35.04
N ILE A 6 -70.47 31.58 34.99
CA ILE A 6 -69.38 31.92 34.10
C ILE A 6 -69.75 31.44 32.69
N GLU A 7 -69.66 32.33 31.70
CA GLU A 7 -69.88 32.01 30.29
C GLU A 7 -68.91 30.90 29.84
N ASP A 8 -69.43 29.88 29.16
CA ASP A 8 -68.61 28.78 28.65
C ASP A 8 -67.74 29.27 27.49
N THR A 9 -66.49 29.60 27.78
CA THR A 9 -65.54 30.11 26.80
C THR A 9 -64.76 29.01 26.07
N SER A 10 -65.19 27.74 26.13
CA SER A 10 -64.49 26.61 25.47
C SER A 10 -64.29 26.85 23.97
N ASP A 11 -65.21 27.56 23.33
CA ASP A 11 -65.20 27.84 21.88
C ASP A 11 -64.46 29.14 21.51
N TRP A 12 -64.08 29.99 22.48
CA TRP A 12 -63.46 31.30 22.18
C TRP A 12 -62.06 31.21 21.58
N LEU A 13 -61.30 30.16 21.90
CA LEU A 13 -59.92 30.03 21.47
C LEU A 13 -59.76 29.18 20.21
N GLY A 14 -60.86 28.64 19.65
CA GLY A 14 -60.81 27.72 18.52
C GLY A 14 -59.87 26.54 18.80
N CYS A 15 -59.80 26.09 20.04
CA CYS A 15 -58.92 25.00 20.43
C CYS A 15 -59.31 23.76 19.63
N PRO A 16 -58.35 23.09 18.96
CA PRO A 16 -58.67 21.91 18.18
C PRO A 16 -59.34 20.89 19.08
N THR A 17 -60.45 20.34 18.60
CA THR A 17 -61.13 19.25 19.28
C THR A 17 -60.17 18.08 19.47
N GLU A 18 -60.43 17.23 20.46
CA GLU A 18 -59.61 16.02 20.69
C GLU A 18 -59.51 15.17 19.41
N LEU A 19 -60.61 15.08 18.66
CA LEU A 19 -60.65 14.35 17.39
C LEU A 19 -59.77 15.00 16.30
N GLU A 20 -59.73 16.32 16.21
CA GLU A 20 -58.82 17.04 15.30
C GLU A 20 -57.36 16.84 15.69
N THR A 21 -57.08 16.87 16.99
CA THR A 21 -55.76 16.62 17.54
C THR A 21 -55.30 15.19 17.22
N CYS A 22 -56.16 14.19 17.42
CA CYS A 22 -55.88 12.80 17.05
C CYS A 22 -55.62 12.64 15.55
N ARG A 23 -56.44 13.27 14.69
CA ARG A 23 -56.23 13.24 13.22
C ARG A 23 -54.90 13.86 12.81
N TYR A 24 -54.53 14.97 13.44
CA TYR A 24 -53.26 15.63 13.20
C TYR A 24 -52.08 14.73 13.59
N PHE A 25 -52.12 14.13 14.78
CA PHE A 25 -51.08 13.20 15.21
C PHE A 25 -50.98 11.99 14.29
N LEU A 26 -52.10 11.41 13.88
CA LEU A 26 -52.12 10.29 12.94
C LEU A 26 -51.40 10.66 11.63
N ARG A 27 -51.70 11.84 11.07
CA ARG A 27 -51.06 12.34 9.86
C ARG A 27 -49.55 12.59 10.02
N ILE A 28 -49.12 13.13 11.17
CA ILE A 28 -47.69 13.28 11.47
C ILE A 28 -47.02 11.92 11.52
N THR A 29 -47.60 10.98 12.26
CA THR A 29 -46.99 9.66 12.43
C THR A 29 -46.92 8.89 11.12
N GLU A 30 -47.94 9.01 10.25
CA GLU A 30 -47.90 8.43 8.91
C GLU A 30 -46.78 9.03 8.06
N ASN A 31 -46.61 10.35 8.07
CA ASN A 31 -45.53 11.01 7.35
C ASN A 31 -44.15 10.58 7.86
N GLU A 32 -43.96 10.52 9.19
CA GLU A 32 -42.70 10.12 9.81
C GLU A 32 -42.35 8.67 9.46
N VAL A 33 -43.32 7.76 9.50
CA VAL A 33 -43.11 6.37 9.08
C VAL A 33 -42.73 6.27 7.60
N GLN A 34 -43.34 7.07 6.73
CA GLN A 34 -42.99 7.11 5.32
C GLN A 34 -41.55 7.61 5.10
N GLU A 35 -41.15 8.68 5.78
CA GLU A 35 -39.81 9.25 5.69
C GLU A 35 -38.75 8.27 6.22
N LEU A 36 -38.96 7.68 7.40
CA LEU A 36 -38.07 6.66 7.95
C LEU A 36 -37.95 5.43 7.03
N THR A 37 -39.04 5.03 6.38
CA THR A 37 -39.03 3.93 5.41
C THR A 37 -38.16 4.26 4.20
N LEU A 38 -38.21 5.50 3.71
CA LEU A 38 -37.38 5.98 2.60
C LEU A 38 -35.90 6.03 3.00
N GLN A 39 -35.59 6.59 4.17
CA GLN A 39 -34.23 6.63 4.70
C GLN A 39 -33.65 5.23 4.91
N LEU A 40 -34.45 4.30 5.45
CA LEU A 40 -34.03 2.92 5.65
C LEU A 40 -33.74 2.22 4.32
N ARG A 41 -34.55 2.46 3.28
CA ARG A 41 -34.29 1.89 1.94
C ARG A 41 -32.97 2.41 1.37
N LYS A 42 -32.75 3.72 1.43
CA LYS A 42 -31.50 4.35 0.98
C LYS A 42 -30.29 3.82 1.76
N ALA A 43 -30.38 3.76 3.08
CA ALA A 43 -29.30 3.25 3.91
C ALA A 43 -28.96 1.78 3.58
N ARG A 44 -29.96 0.95 3.26
CA ARG A 44 -29.74 -0.44 2.82
C ARG A 44 -29.02 -0.49 1.46
N GLU A 45 -29.41 0.35 0.51
CA GLU A 45 -28.75 0.46 -0.79
C GLU A 45 -27.29 0.92 -0.63
N ASP A 46 -27.04 1.94 0.18
CA ASP A 46 -25.70 2.48 0.45
C ASP A 46 -24.81 1.43 1.11
N ILE A 47 -25.30 0.72 2.14
CA ILE A 47 -24.57 -0.36 2.82
C ILE A 47 -24.24 -1.48 1.84
N PHE A 48 -25.20 -1.88 0.99
CA PHE A 48 -24.97 -2.92 -0.01
C PHE A 48 -23.89 -2.50 -1.03
N GLY A 49 -23.92 -1.24 -1.48
CA GLY A 49 -22.88 -0.67 -2.33
C GLY A 49 -21.51 -0.69 -1.66
N LEU A 50 -21.43 -0.28 -0.39
CA LEU A 50 -20.19 -0.30 0.39
C LEU A 50 -19.63 -1.73 0.55
N VAL A 51 -20.49 -2.72 0.82
CA VAL A 51 -20.08 -4.13 0.95
C VAL A 51 -19.51 -4.65 -0.37
N GLN A 52 -20.15 -4.34 -1.50
CA GLN A 52 -19.63 -4.72 -2.83
C GLN A 52 -18.28 -4.06 -3.13
N MET A 53 -18.14 -2.76 -2.88
CA MET A 53 -16.87 -2.06 -3.08
C MET A 53 -15.78 -2.64 -2.18
N HIS A 54 -16.07 -2.90 -0.91
CA HIS A 54 -15.13 -3.52 0.01
C HIS A 54 -14.68 -4.92 -0.45
N ALA A 55 -15.61 -5.73 -0.96
CA ALA A 55 -15.28 -7.03 -1.54
C ALA A 55 -14.34 -6.90 -2.76
N GLY A 56 -14.58 -5.91 -3.63
CA GLY A 56 -13.70 -5.58 -4.75
C GLY A 56 -12.29 -5.19 -4.30
N VAL A 57 -12.18 -4.22 -3.39
CA VAL A 57 -10.89 -3.77 -2.84
C VAL A 57 -10.14 -4.91 -2.14
N THR A 58 -10.84 -5.76 -1.39
CA THR A 58 -10.24 -6.92 -0.71
C THR A 58 -9.63 -7.89 -1.71
N LYS A 59 -10.33 -8.15 -2.82
CA LYS A 59 -9.83 -9.01 -3.90
C LYS A 59 -8.60 -8.42 -4.58
N GLU A 60 -8.62 -7.13 -4.93
CA GLU A 60 -7.49 -6.44 -5.53
C GLU A 60 -6.26 -6.42 -4.62
N CYS A 61 -6.46 -6.10 -3.34
CA CYS A 61 -5.40 -6.16 -2.33
C CYS A 61 -4.81 -7.57 -2.20
N GLY A 62 -5.65 -8.62 -2.29
CA GLY A 62 -5.19 -10.00 -2.34
C GLY A 62 -4.30 -10.29 -3.56
N GLY A 63 -4.73 -9.84 -4.74
CA GLY A 63 -3.97 -9.97 -5.99
C GLY A 63 -2.62 -9.27 -5.94
N LEU A 64 -2.62 -7.98 -5.56
CA LEU A 64 -1.40 -7.19 -5.44
C LEU A 64 -0.41 -7.77 -4.42
N ARG A 65 -0.90 -8.34 -3.30
CA ARG A 65 -0.04 -9.02 -2.34
C ARG A 65 0.60 -10.28 -2.92
N ALA A 66 -0.14 -11.05 -3.71
CA ALA A 66 0.39 -12.23 -4.39
C ALA A 66 1.45 -11.85 -5.43
N GLU A 67 1.18 -10.82 -6.26
CA GLU A 67 2.15 -10.30 -7.24
C GLU A 67 3.42 -9.78 -6.57
N LEU A 68 3.27 -9.03 -5.47
CA LEU A 68 4.41 -8.53 -4.70
C LEU A 68 5.24 -9.69 -4.12
N MET A 69 4.58 -10.74 -3.61
CA MET A 69 5.26 -11.93 -3.10
C MET A 69 6.05 -12.64 -4.20
N GLN A 70 5.46 -12.80 -5.38
CA GLN A 70 6.13 -13.38 -6.54
C GLN A 70 7.32 -12.54 -6.98
N ALA A 71 7.15 -11.23 -7.14
CA ALA A 71 8.24 -10.33 -7.53
C ALA A 71 9.40 -10.34 -6.52
N LYS A 72 9.10 -10.46 -5.22
CA LYS A 72 10.14 -10.63 -4.18
C LYS A 72 10.89 -11.95 -4.32
N ALA A 73 10.20 -13.04 -4.62
CA ALA A 73 10.83 -14.34 -4.85
C ALA A 73 11.74 -14.28 -6.08
N ASP A 74 11.25 -13.75 -7.19
CA ASP A 74 12.02 -13.60 -8.43
C ASP A 74 13.25 -12.72 -8.24
N LEU A 75 13.12 -11.63 -7.47
CA LEU A 75 14.24 -10.77 -7.12
C LEU A 75 15.28 -11.50 -6.27
N ALA A 76 14.86 -12.28 -5.28
CA ALA A 76 15.76 -13.06 -4.43
C ALA A 76 16.53 -14.11 -5.26
N ASP A 77 15.84 -14.80 -6.16
CA ASP A 77 16.45 -15.79 -7.06
C ASP A 77 17.42 -15.14 -8.05
N SER A 78 17.04 -13.98 -8.61
CA SER A 78 17.93 -13.20 -9.47
C SER A 78 19.19 -12.76 -8.73
N ASN A 79 19.04 -12.24 -7.51
CA ASN A 79 20.16 -11.82 -6.68
C ASN A 79 21.08 -12.99 -6.33
N ARG A 80 20.52 -14.14 -5.98
CA ARG A 80 21.28 -15.36 -5.75
C ARG A 80 22.11 -15.75 -6.98
N ARG A 81 21.49 -15.80 -8.16
CA ARG A 81 22.21 -16.09 -9.41
C ARG A 81 23.31 -15.08 -9.70
N ALA A 82 23.07 -13.79 -9.47
CA ALA A 82 24.09 -12.76 -9.64
C ALA A 82 25.30 -13.01 -8.73
N THR A 83 25.08 -13.30 -7.45
CA THR A 83 26.18 -13.60 -6.51
C THR A 83 26.93 -14.90 -6.86
N GLU A 84 26.22 -15.93 -7.33
CA GLU A 84 26.84 -17.19 -7.79
C GLU A 84 27.72 -16.95 -9.03
N ILE A 85 27.25 -16.14 -9.99
CA ILE A 85 28.01 -15.78 -11.19
C ILE A 85 29.23 -14.94 -10.82
N GLU A 86 29.06 -13.92 -9.95
CA GLU A 86 30.14 -13.04 -9.52
C GLU A 86 31.25 -13.83 -8.81
N THR A 87 30.88 -14.67 -7.84
CA THR A 87 31.84 -15.50 -7.12
C THR A 87 32.57 -16.45 -8.06
N ARG A 88 31.85 -17.16 -8.94
CA ARG A 88 32.45 -18.04 -9.94
C ARG A 88 33.41 -17.30 -10.87
N SER A 89 33.00 -16.16 -11.40
CA SER A 89 33.81 -15.32 -12.28
C SER A 89 35.09 -14.87 -11.58
N ASN A 90 34.99 -14.42 -10.33
CA ASN A 90 36.16 -14.02 -9.53
C ASN A 90 37.14 -15.19 -9.33
N TRP A 91 36.64 -16.40 -9.04
CA TRP A 91 37.49 -17.59 -8.94
C TRP A 91 38.19 -17.93 -10.26
N GLU A 92 37.47 -17.87 -11.38
CA GLU A 92 38.04 -18.12 -12.72
C GLU A 92 39.09 -17.08 -13.09
N LEU A 93 38.86 -15.79 -12.78
CA LEU A 93 39.82 -14.71 -12.99
C LEU A 93 41.08 -14.90 -12.14
N MET A 94 40.94 -15.29 -10.86
CA MET A 94 42.09 -15.58 -9.99
C MET A 94 42.90 -16.79 -10.47
N ALA A 95 42.24 -17.84 -10.98
CA ALA A 95 42.94 -18.98 -11.58
C ALA A 95 43.70 -18.58 -12.85
N LYS A 96 43.06 -17.83 -13.76
CA LYS A 96 43.71 -17.29 -14.95
C LYS A 96 44.87 -16.35 -14.62
N GLY A 97 44.70 -15.49 -13.62
CA GLY A 97 45.75 -14.59 -13.13
C GLY A 97 46.99 -15.34 -12.67
N ARG A 98 46.81 -16.43 -11.91
CA ARG A 98 47.93 -17.31 -11.51
C ARG A 98 48.66 -17.91 -12.71
N HIS A 99 47.94 -18.48 -13.68
CA HIS A 99 48.57 -19.04 -14.88
C HIS A 99 49.31 -17.98 -15.71
N ILE A 100 48.75 -16.77 -15.84
CA ILE A 100 49.41 -15.65 -16.53
C ILE A 100 50.71 -15.28 -15.81
N SER A 101 50.70 -15.18 -14.47
CA SER A 101 51.91 -14.91 -13.69
C SER A 101 52.97 -16.01 -13.87
N GLU A 102 52.57 -17.28 -13.80
CA GLU A 102 53.46 -18.43 -14.02
C GLU A 102 54.11 -18.40 -15.41
N LEU A 103 53.31 -18.19 -16.45
CA LEU A 103 53.80 -18.09 -17.83
C LEU A 103 54.71 -16.88 -18.03
N THR A 104 54.37 -15.74 -17.42
CA THR A 104 55.18 -14.51 -17.47
C THR A 104 56.55 -14.74 -16.84
N LEU A 105 56.60 -15.41 -15.68
CA LEU A 105 57.83 -15.78 -15.02
C LEU A 105 58.69 -16.68 -15.92
N LYS A 106 58.07 -17.71 -16.52
CA LYS A 106 58.77 -18.65 -17.41
C LYS A 106 59.33 -17.97 -18.66
N ILE A 107 58.57 -17.05 -19.25
CA ILE A 107 59.04 -16.26 -20.40
C ILE A 107 60.26 -15.41 -20.02
N ARG A 108 60.24 -14.72 -18.86
CA ARG A 108 61.40 -13.94 -18.40
C ARG A 108 62.64 -14.80 -18.19
N GLU A 109 62.50 -15.95 -17.53
CA GLU A 109 63.60 -16.90 -17.33
C GLU A 109 64.23 -17.36 -18.65
N LEU A 110 63.39 -17.70 -19.63
CA LEU A 110 63.86 -18.17 -20.95
C LEU A 110 64.47 -17.04 -21.80
N SER A 111 64.00 -15.81 -21.65
CA SER A 111 64.54 -14.62 -22.31
C SER A 111 65.83 -14.08 -21.68
N GLY A 112 66.27 -14.64 -20.55
CA GLY A 112 67.48 -14.20 -19.83
C GLY A 112 67.30 -12.94 -18.99
N GLU A 113 66.05 -12.47 -18.80
CA GLU A 113 65.72 -11.36 -17.90
C GLU A 113 65.60 -11.87 -16.46
N LYS A 114 66.02 -11.06 -15.48
CA LYS A 114 65.89 -11.42 -14.06
C LYS A 114 64.40 -11.44 -13.67
N PRO A 115 63.85 -12.57 -13.18
CA PRO A 115 62.40 -12.75 -13.04
C PRO A 115 61.69 -11.73 -12.13
N PHE A 116 62.38 -11.20 -11.12
CA PHE A 116 61.81 -10.34 -10.07
C PHE A 116 62.20 -8.86 -10.18
N GLU A 117 62.94 -8.44 -11.21
CA GLU A 117 63.21 -7.01 -11.45
C GLU A 117 61.98 -6.37 -12.12
N SER A 118 61.59 -5.18 -11.64
CA SER A 118 60.48 -4.41 -12.22
C SER A 118 60.93 -3.78 -13.55
N PRO A 119 60.17 -3.93 -14.65
CA PRO A 119 60.43 -3.21 -15.90
C PRO A 119 60.31 -1.69 -15.77
N PHE A 120 59.54 -1.24 -14.77
CA PHE A 120 59.33 0.16 -14.44
C PHE A 120 60.00 0.46 -13.10
N PRO A 121 61.22 1.03 -13.09
CA PRO A 121 61.82 1.49 -11.85
C PRO A 121 60.92 2.57 -11.24
N ILE A 122 60.55 2.41 -9.98
CA ILE A 122 59.83 3.44 -9.22
C ILE A 122 60.80 4.63 -9.10
N GLN A 123 60.57 5.66 -9.90
CA GLN A 123 61.23 6.96 -9.69
C GLN A 123 60.68 7.51 -8.38
N ARG A 124 61.47 7.37 -7.32
CA ARG A 124 61.21 8.05 -6.05
C ARG A 124 61.60 9.51 -6.31
N ASP A 125 60.63 10.38 -6.57
CA ASP A 125 60.87 11.82 -6.69
C ASP A 125 61.44 12.33 -5.37
N THR A 126 62.76 12.41 -5.31
CA THR A 126 63.51 13.10 -4.26
C THR A 126 63.72 14.54 -4.71
N SER A 127 62.64 15.29 -4.89
CA SER A 127 62.68 16.75 -5.05
C SER A 127 62.25 17.40 -3.75
N GLY A 128 63.14 17.34 -2.76
CA GLY A 128 63.15 18.26 -1.63
C GLY A 128 64.40 19.12 -1.72
N ASN A 129 64.25 20.35 -2.21
CA ASN A 129 64.81 21.59 -1.63
C ASN A 129 64.28 22.81 -2.40
#